data_AF-A0A2T2RDJ2-F1
#
_entry.id   AF-A0A2T2RDJ2-F1
#
_cell.length_a   1.000
_cell.length_b   1.000
_cell.length_c   1.000
_cell.angle_alpha   90.00
_cell.angle_beta   90.00
_cell.angle_gamma   90.00
#
_symmetry.space_group_name_H-M   'P 1'
#
loop_
_entity.id
_entity.type
_entity.pdbx_description
1 polymer ?
#
loop_
_entity_poly.entity_id
_entity_poly.type
_entity_poly.pdbx_seq_one_letter_code
_entity_poly.pdbx_strand_id
1 'polypeptide(L)'
;MSILLSVVCFVLTLYLFVLIVRIILTWVSSLPDPLRPVARFVGSLTDPVLRHFRGLIPPVRLGGAALDLSPILLFLLLGLLRGFVC
;
A
#
# COMPACT_ATOMS: atom_id res chain seq x y z
N MET A 1 -27.59 -7.05 -4.81
CA MET A 1 -26.47 -6.43 -4.08
C MET A 1 -26.69 -4.92 -4.04
N SER A 2 -26.58 -4.29 -2.87
CA SER A 2 -26.80 -2.85 -2.75
C SER A 2 -25.68 -2.07 -3.46
N ILE A 3 -26.04 -0.96 -4.13
CA ILE A 3 -25.08 -0.10 -4.86
C ILE A 3 -23.95 0.35 -3.94
N LEU A 4 -24.26 0.63 -2.67
CA LEU A 4 -23.29 1.01 -1.64
C LEU A 4 -22.19 -0.05 -1.45
N LEU A 5 -22.57 -1.33 -1.31
CA LEU A 5 -21.59 -2.41 -1.15
C LEU A 5 -20.72 -2.57 -2.41
N SER A 6 -21.32 -2.44 -3.60
CA SER A 6 -20.57 -2.51 -4.86
C SER A 6 -19.50 -1.41 -4.97
N VAL A 7 -19.85 -0.18 -4.61
CA VAL A 7 -18.90 0.96 -4.60
C VAL A 7 -17.78 0.72 -3.59
N VAL A 8 -18.10 0.25 -2.38
CA VAL A 8 -17.10 -0.06 -1.35
C VAL A 8 -16.14 -1.13 -1.85
N CYS A 9 -16.64 -2.23 -2.40
CA CYS A 9 -15.83 -3.31 -2.96
C CYS A 9 -14.93 -2.84 -4.09
N PHE A 10 -15.42 -1.95 -4.96
CA PHE A 10 -14.62 -1.35 -6.03
C PHE A 10 -13.48 -0.49 -5.47
N VAL A 11 -13.76 0.38 -4.49
CA VAL A 11 -12.74 1.23 -3.86
C VAL A 11 -11.68 0.39 -3.15
N LEU A 12 -12.07 -0.66 -2.42
CA LEU A 12 -11.13 -1.58 -1.78
C LEU A 12 -10.23 -2.26 -2.83
N THR A 13 -10.79 -2.66 -3.96
CA THR A 13 -10.03 -3.23 -5.09
C THR A 13 -8.96 -2.27 -5.58
N LEU A 14 -9.36 -1.03 -5.83
CA LEU A 14 -8.48 0.01 -6.35
C LEU A 14 -7.37 0.32 -5.34
N TYR A 15 -7.72 0.41 -4.05
CA TYR A 15 -6.74 0.67 -3.00
C TYR A 15 -5.73 -0.48 -2.83
N LEU A 16 -6.17 -1.74 -2.96
CA LEU A 16 -5.25 -2.90 -2.99
C LEU A 16 -4.26 -2.80 -4.16
N PHE A 17 -4.70 -2.33 -5.33
CA PHE A 17 -3.83 -2.09 -6.46
C PHE A 17 -2.79 -0.98 -6.19
N VAL A 18 -3.21 0.11 -5.55
CA VAL A 18 -2.30 1.19 -5.11
C VAL A 18 -1.25 0.65 -4.13
N LEU A 19 -1.63 -0.24 -3.21
CA LEU A 19 -0.67 -0.88 -2.30
C LEU A 19 0.33 -1.79 -3.02
N ILE A 20 -0.08 -2.52 -4.05
CA ILE A 20 0.85 -3.29 -4.89
C ILE A 20 1.87 -2.35 -5.53
N VAL A 21 1.41 -1.24 -6.12
CA VAL A 21 2.31 -0.23 -6.69
C VAL A 21 3.24 0.32 -5.61
N ARG A 22 2.74 0.62 -4.41
CA ARG A 22 3.57 1.08 -3.28
C ARG A 22 4.65 0.06 -2.92
N ILE A 23 4.31 -1.23 -2.85
CA ILE A 23 5.27 -2.31 -2.56
C ILE A 23 6.35 -2.35 -3.64
N ILE A 24 5.99 -2.31 -4.92
CA ILE A 24 6.97 -2.31 -6.02
C ILE A 24 7.90 -1.09 -5.90
N LEU A 25 7.34 0.09 -5.66
CA LEU A 25 8.12 1.33 -5.54
C LEU A 25 9.06 1.34 -4.34
N THR A 26 8.74 0.65 -3.23
CA THR A 26 9.65 0.57 -2.07
C THR A 26 10.81 -0.40 -2.29
N TRP A 27 10.66 -1.38 -3.19
CA TRP A 27 11.72 -2.34 -3.51
C TRP A 27 12.69 -1.79 -4.57
N VAL A 28 12.22 -0.86 -5.40
CA VAL A 28 13.07 -0.15 -6.36
C VAL A 28 13.83 0.96 -5.63
N SER A 29 15.08 0.69 -5.26
CA SER A 29 15.92 1.67 -4.55
C SER A 29 16.31 2.90 -5.41
N SER A 30 16.37 2.74 -6.74
CA SER A 30 16.79 3.78 -7.67
C SER A 30 15.69 4.05 -8.71
N LEU A 31 14.75 4.94 -8.39
CA LEU A 31 13.69 5.32 -9.33
C LEU A 31 14.18 6.37 -10.36
N PRO A 32 13.89 6.17 -11.65
CA PRO A 32 14.03 7.21 -12.68
C PRO A 32 13.24 8.48 -12.36
N ASP A 33 13.75 9.64 -12.77
CA ASP A 33 13.09 10.95 -12.53
C ASP A 33 11.62 11.03 -13.00
N PRO A 34 11.21 10.44 -14.14
CA PRO A 34 9.81 10.42 -14.57
C PRO A 34 8.87 9.67 -13.61
N LEU A 35 9.38 8.72 -12.82
CA LEU A 35 8.58 7.89 -11.91
C LEU A 35 8.50 8.48 -10.49
N ARG A 36 9.36 9.44 -10.15
CA ARG A 36 9.35 10.09 -8.82
C ARG A 36 8.02 10.79 -8.49
N PRO A 37 7.33 11.50 -9.42
CA PRO A 37 6.01 12.07 -9.14
C PRO A 37 4.97 11.00 -8.81
N VAL A 38 4.97 9.87 -9.54
CA VAL A 38 4.07 8.74 -9.28
C VAL A 38 4.33 8.16 -7.90
N ALA A 39 5.60 7.97 -7.54
CA ALA A 39 5.97 7.48 -6.22
C ALA A 39 5.54 8.42 -5.09
N ARG A 40 5.65 9.74 -5.28
CA ARG A 40 5.16 10.74 -4.33
C ARG A 40 3.63 10.72 -4.23
N PHE A 41 2.92 10.56 -5.34
CA PHE A 41 1.46 10.49 -5.36
C PHE A 41 0.97 9.24 -4.61
N VAL A 42 1.48 8.06 -4.96
CA VAL A 42 1.19 6.81 -4.24
C VAL A 42 1.58 6.94 -2.76
N GLY A 43 2.71 7.61 -2.50
CA GLY A 43 3.15 8.08 -1.20
C GLY A 43 2.06 8.77 -0.40
N SER A 44 1.54 9.87 -0.96
CA SER A 44 0.52 10.70 -0.31
C SER A 44 -0.79 9.96 0.00
N LEU A 45 -1.17 8.97 -0.80
CA LEU A 45 -2.36 8.15 -0.57
C LEU A 45 -2.15 7.10 0.52
N THR A 46 -0.97 6.48 0.56
CA THR A 46 -0.71 5.31 1.42
C THR A 46 -0.07 5.69 2.75
N ASP A 47 0.79 6.71 2.80
CA ASP A 47 1.49 7.18 4.00
C ASP A 47 0.57 7.52 5.19
N PRO A 48 -0.56 8.26 5.05
CA PRO A 48 -1.40 8.56 6.21
C PRO A 48 -1.92 7.30 6.88
N VAL A 49 -2.28 6.27 6.10
CA VAL A 49 -2.73 4.99 6.63
C VAL A 49 -1.55 4.22 7.22
N LEU A 50 -0.45 4.10 6.47
CA LEU A 50 0.75 3.38 6.88
C LEU A 50 1.40 3.96 8.13
N ARG A 51 1.29 5.26 8.40
CA ARG A 51 1.77 5.88 9.65
C ARG A 51 1.17 5.26 10.90
N HIS A 52 -0.07 4.76 10.85
CA HIS A 52 -0.69 4.05 11.98
C HIS A 52 -0.10 2.66 12.19
N PHE A 53 0.50 2.08 11.13
CA PHE A 53 1.16 0.77 11.17
C PHE A 53 2.69 0.90 11.29
N ARG A 54 3.24 2.11 11.23
CA ARG A 54 4.68 2.36 11.43
C ARG A 54 5.01 2.11 12.89
N GLY A 55 6.04 1.30 13.14
CA GLY A 55 6.46 0.91 14.49
C GLY A 55 5.85 -0.40 15.00
N LEU A 56 4.84 -0.96 14.33
CA LEU A 56 4.36 -2.32 14.64
C LEU A 56 5.33 -3.40 14.20
N ILE A 57 6.03 -3.16 13.09
CA ILE A 57 7.04 -4.06 12.54
C ILE A 57 8.38 -3.31 12.53
N PRO A 58 9.44 -3.85 13.15
CA PRO A 58 10.77 -3.26 13.06
C PRO A 58 11.20 -3.21 11.58
N PRO A 59 11.77 -2.09 11.10
CA PRO A 59 12.18 -1.96 9.71
C PRO A 59 13.24 -3.01 9.39
N VAL A 60 12.97 -3.84 8.38
CA VAL A 60 13.90 -4.88 7.96
C VAL A 60 14.91 -4.24 7.02
N ARG A 61 16.17 -4.21 7.43
CA ARG A 61 17.27 -3.74 6.59
C ARG A 61 17.64 -4.86 5.64
N LEU A 62 17.33 -4.70 4.35
CA LEU A 62 17.77 -5.61 3.29
C LEU A 62 18.73 -4.82 2.39
N GLY A 63 20.03 -5.04 2.56
CA GLY A 63 21.09 -4.26 1.91
C GLY A 63 21.22 -2.84 2.51
N GLY A 64 21.54 -1.86 1.67
CA GLY A 64 21.69 -0.44 2.05
C GLY A 64 20.37 0.34 2.22
N ALA A 65 19.21 -0.30 2.02
CA ALA A 65 17.90 0.31 2.13
C ALA A 65 17.06 -0.32 3.26
N ALA A 66 16.32 0.51 3.99
CA ALA A 66 15.31 0.04 4.93
C ALA A 66 14.04 -0.34 4.15
N LEU A 67 13.64 -1.60 4.21
CA LEU A 67 12.42 -2.06 3.56
C LEU A 67 11.23 -1.84 4.50
N ASP A 68 10.31 -0.98 4.10
CA ASP A 68 9.04 -0.80 4.81
C ASP A 68 8.13 -2.00 4.52
N LEU A 69 7.91 -2.86 5.53
CA LEU A 69 6.97 -3.99 5.46
C LEU A 69 5.51 -3.59 5.75
N SER A 70 5.27 -2.38 6.25
CA SER A 70 3.93 -1.87 6.56
C SER A 70 2.94 -1.94 5.39
N PRO A 71 3.32 -1.66 4.11
CA PRO A 71 2.42 -1.81 2.96
C PRO A 71 1.93 -3.24 2.73
N ILE A 72 2.78 -4.23 3.00
CA ILE A 72 2.44 -5.66 2.86
C ILE A 72 1.42 -6.05 3.93
N LEU A 73 1.66 -5.63 5.19
CA LEU A 73 0.72 -5.87 6.28
C LEU A 73 -0.65 -5.24 5.97
N LEU A 74 -0.65 -3.99 5.52
CA LEU A 74 -1.89 -3.29 5.17
C LEU A 74 -2.61 -3.96 3.99
N PHE A 75 -1.87 -4.45 2.99
CA PHE A 75 -2.43 -5.19 1.86
C PHE A 75 -3.12 -6.47 2.33
N LEU A 76 -2.51 -7.23 3.23
CA LEU A 76 -3.09 -8.45 3.78
C LEU A 76 -4.38 -8.16 4.56
N LEU A 77 -4.34 -7.16 5.46
CA LEU A 77 -5.49 -6.77 6.28
C LEU A 77 -6.68 -6.32 5.43
N LEU A 78 -6.43 -5.48 4.41
CA LEU A 78 -7.48 -5.00 3.52
C LEU A 78 -7.98 -6.09 2.56
N GLY A 79 -7.10 -7.02 2.15
CA GLY A 79 -7.48 -8.17 1.33
C GLY A 79 -8.44 -9.10 2.07
N LEU A 80 -8.13 -9.40 3.34
CA LEU A 80 -9.03 -10.15 4.22
C LEU A 80 -10.36 -9.41 4.41
N LEU A 81 -10.30 -8.13 4.77
CA LEU A 81 -11.49 -7.32 4.97
C LEU A 81 -12.39 -7.29 3.73
N ARG A 82 -11.80 -7.15 2.54
CA ARG A 82 -12.55 -7.23 1.28
C ARG A 82 -13.22 -8.59 1.09
N GLY A 83 -12.50 -9.69 1.34
CA GLY A 83 -13.04 -11.05 1.23
C GLY A 83 -14.23 -11.32 2.16
N PHE A 84 -14.27 -10.68 3.33
CA PHE A 84 -15.41 -10.77 4.24
C PHE A 84 -16.59 -9.88 3.83
N VAL A 85 -16.35 -8.78 3.11
CA VAL A 85 -17.37 -7.76 2.82
C VAL A 85 -18.07 -7.96 1.46
N CYS A 86 -17.42 -8.54 0.45
CA CYS A 86 -17.79 -8.38 -0.98
C CYS A 86 -18.47 -9.58 -1.68
#